data_AF-A0A6I9NRI0-F1
#
_entry.id   AF-A0A6I9NRI0-F1
#
_cell.length_a   1.000
_cell.length_b   1.000
_cell.length_c   1.000
_cell.angle_alpha   90.00
_cell.angle_beta   90.00
_cell.angle_gamma   90.00
#
_symmetry.space_group_name_H-M   'P 1'
#
loop_
_entity.id
_entity.type
_entity.pdbx_description
1 polymer ?
#
loop_
_entity_poly.entity_id
_entity_poly.type
_entity_poly.pdbx_seq_one_letter_code
_entity_poly.pdbx_strand_id
1 'polypeptide(L)'
;RGLVDSLKELDKLKAIHQNLKWLYKHDKISPKALHELRLVAEALEEKVLKPTNLAGIVCESYAVFVTYFQDILSTERRPKPSPKVQGRAYRILTFLMDYDNVLFSYFMRDTFEALSELSLNFQKDSLTVCDAVEALETCSLKLVDLQFQPTEGMQEVIDAVSETGLFRGTKLKYVNEGQILFLQKKVIDVLIKHLEKRFQDLQKGSVPSKCVIFNPSQWPSDRQELAAYGKQEFADICEHYQPLMDEHSVTTKMLKSELILYKSYATARTLRMPQIFSGILCDTERCKQCKGLSILFEVYLVLAINTAVCELGFSCMKRVKNDWRSCLGTELLIRLMFSSIEGPSMDNFDAAGAVEKWWT
;
A
#
# COMPACT_ATOMS: atom_id res chain seq x y z
N ARG A 1 -3.60 1.50 -13.30
CA ARG A 1 -3.26 2.27 -14.52
C ARG A 1 -3.78 3.71 -14.45
N GLY A 2 -5.04 3.97 -14.06
CA GLY A 2 -5.62 5.33 -14.01
C GLY A 2 -4.89 6.39 -13.15
N LEU A 3 -4.47 6.07 -11.91
CA LEU A 3 -3.87 7.05 -10.99
C LEU A 3 -2.59 7.72 -11.54
N VAL A 4 -1.71 6.93 -12.15
CA VAL A 4 -0.47 7.43 -12.77
C VAL A 4 -0.78 8.27 -14.02
N ASP A 5 -1.87 7.98 -14.73
CA ASP A 5 -2.27 8.74 -15.91
C ASP A 5 -2.91 10.08 -15.54
N SER A 6 -3.67 10.15 -14.45
CA SER A 6 -4.23 11.42 -13.95
C SER A 6 -3.19 12.33 -13.32
N LEU A 7 -2.18 11.78 -12.65
CA LEU A 7 -1.04 12.58 -12.15
C LEU A 7 -0.15 13.11 -13.29
N LYS A 8 -0.16 12.48 -14.48
CA LYS A 8 0.56 12.98 -15.66
C LYS A 8 -0.07 14.27 -16.20
N GLU A 9 -1.31 14.62 -15.90
CA GLU A 9 -1.89 15.89 -16.36
C GLU A 9 -1.25 17.12 -15.70
N LEU A 10 -0.45 16.91 -14.65
CA LEU A 10 0.32 17.94 -13.97
C LEU A 10 1.71 18.06 -14.62
N ASP A 11 1.92 19.10 -15.43
CA ASP A 11 3.15 19.28 -16.21
C ASP A 11 4.42 19.34 -15.33
N LYS A 12 4.34 19.94 -14.13
CA LYS A 12 5.42 19.92 -13.14
C LYS A 12 5.72 18.48 -12.71
N LEU A 13 4.72 17.67 -12.40
CA LEU A 13 4.90 16.25 -12.07
C LEU A 13 5.49 15.42 -13.22
N LYS A 14 5.09 15.67 -14.48
CA LYS A 14 5.74 15.05 -15.65
C LYS A 14 7.21 15.39 -15.73
N ALA A 15 7.56 16.67 -15.55
CA ALA A 15 8.95 17.14 -15.59
C ALA A 15 9.79 16.50 -14.48
N ILE A 16 9.26 16.49 -13.25
CA ILE A 16 9.88 15.88 -12.08
C ILE A 16 10.05 14.37 -12.30
N HIS A 17 8.99 13.67 -12.71
CA HIS A 17 9.05 12.24 -13.02
C HIS A 17 10.09 11.93 -14.11
N GLN A 18 10.18 12.73 -15.17
CA GLN A 18 11.20 12.55 -16.20
C GLN A 18 12.60 12.76 -15.63
N ASN A 19 12.84 13.80 -14.84
CA ASN A 19 14.15 14.10 -14.26
C ASN A 19 14.59 13.01 -13.27
N LEU A 20 13.67 12.56 -12.40
CA LEU A 20 13.93 11.43 -11.50
C LEU A 20 14.18 10.14 -12.29
N LYS A 21 13.41 9.87 -13.35
CA LYS A 21 13.62 8.67 -14.20
C LYS A 21 14.97 8.71 -14.92
N TRP A 22 15.44 9.90 -15.28
CA TRP A 22 16.77 10.10 -15.82
C TRP A 22 17.85 9.84 -14.78
N LEU A 23 17.71 10.36 -13.56
CA LEU A 23 18.57 10.07 -12.42
C LEU A 23 18.70 8.56 -12.21
N TYR A 24 17.56 7.88 -12.08
CA TYR A 24 17.48 6.42 -11.93
C TYR A 24 18.14 5.65 -13.08
N LYS A 25 17.91 6.06 -14.33
CA LYS A 25 18.51 5.41 -15.51
C LYS A 25 20.01 5.64 -15.60
N HIS A 26 20.48 6.82 -15.22
CA HIS A 26 21.90 7.15 -15.21
C HIS A 26 22.67 6.16 -14.34
N ASP A 27 22.12 5.86 -13.15
CA ASP A 27 22.84 5.09 -12.14
C ASP A 27 22.59 3.58 -12.24
N LYS A 28 21.39 3.15 -12.65
CA LYS A 28 21.08 1.72 -12.82
C LYS A 28 21.77 1.10 -14.04
N ILE A 29 22.02 1.89 -15.09
CA ILE A 29 22.49 1.38 -16.38
C ILE A 29 24.02 1.53 -16.54
N SER A 30 24.66 2.44 -15.80
CA SER A 30 26.11 2.68 -15.91
C SER A 30 26.87 2.24 -14.66
N PRO A 31 27.57 1.09 -14.68
CA PRO A 31 28.44 0.65 -13.59
C PRO A 31 29.50 1.70 -13.22
N LYS A 32 29.97 2.47 -14.20
CA LYS A 32 30.93 3.57 -14.01
C LYS A 32 30.32 4.72 -13.20
N ALA A 33 29.12 5.17 -13.57
CA ALA A 33 28.45 6.26 -12.85
C ALA A 33 28.15 5.87 -11.39
N LEU A 34 27.72 4.63 -11.18
CA LEU A 34 27.45 4.10 -9.84
C LEU A 34 28.72 3.97 -9.00
N HIS A 35 29.86 3.63 -9.62
CA HIS A 35 31.15 3.66 -8.93
C HIS A 35 31.58 5.09 -8.56
N GLU A 36 31.50 6.04 -9.49
CA GLU A 36 31.84 7.44 -9.21
C GLU A 36 30.96 8.03 -8.10
N LEU A 37 29.65 7.75 -8.10
CA LEU A 37 28.73 8.17 -7.03
C LEU A 37 29.13 7.60 -5.66
N ARG A 38 29.60 6.36 -5.59
CA ARG A 38 30.08 5.76 -4.34
C ARG A 38 31.34 6.45 -3.82
N LEU A 39 32.24 6.87 -4.72
CA LEU A 39 33.43 7.63 -4.32
C LEU A 39 33.06 9.01 -3.76
N VAL A 40 32.07 9.69 -4.36
CA VAL A 40 31.56 10.96 -3.82
C VAL A 40 30.87 10.74 -2.47
N ALA A 41 30.11 9.65 -2.32
CA ALA A 41 29.48 9.29 -1.05
C ALA A 41 30.51 9.07 0.06
N GLU A 42 31.56 8.30 -0.22
CA GLU A 42 32.66 8.03 0.70
C GLU A 42 33.40 9.31 1.08
N ALA A 43 33.66 10.21 0.12
CA ALA A 43 34.30 11.49 0.37
C ALA A 43 33.45 12.47 1.21
N LEU A 44 32.12 12.33 1.16
CA LEU A 44 31.19 13.12 1.97
C LEU A 44 30.81 12.45 3.30
N GLU A 45 31.34 11.25 3.58
CA GLU A 45 30.91 10.39 4.71
C GLU A 45 29.39 10.11 4.73
N GLU A 46 28.79 10.09 3.54
CA GLU A 46 27.34 9.97 3.32
C GLU A 46 26.97 8.61 2.73
N LYS A 47 25.71 8.20 2.92
CA LYS A 47 25.18 6.97 2.31
C LYS A 47 24.52 7.26 0.97
N VAL A 48 24.89 6.50 -0.07
CA VAL A 48 24.15 6.47 -1.35
C VAL A 48 23.28 5.23 -1.43
N LEU A 49 21.97 5.45 -1.47
CA LEU A 49 21.02 4.37 -1.69
C LEU A 49 21.03 3.91 -3.15
N LYS A 50 20.96 2.60 -3.37
CA LYS A 50 20.69 2.07 -4.70
C LYS A 50 19.32 2.56 -5.17
N PRO A 51 19.18 3.01 -6.43
CA PRO A 51 17.91 3.47 -6.97
C PRO A 51 16.85 2.36 -6.89
N THR A 52 15.99 2.42 -5.89
CA THR A 52 14.87 1.48 -5.70
C THR A 52 13.53 2.22 -5.77
N ASN A 53 13.46 3.44 -5.22
CA ASN A 53 12.34 4.38 -5.39
C ASN A 53 12.85 5.78 -5.81
N LEU A 54 12.19 6.39 -6.80
CA LEU A 54 12.56 7.67 -7.41
C LEU A 54 12.56 8.85 -6.43
N ALA A 55 11.63 8.90 -5.47
CA ALA A 55 11.53 10.02 -4.52
C ALA A 55 12.56 9.93 -3.38
N GLY A 56 12.81 8.71 -2.87
CA GLY A 56 13.79 8.50 -1.78
C GLY A 56 15.23 8.83 -2.18
N ILE A 57 15.59 8.67 -3.46
CA ILE A 57 16.94 8.97 -3.96
C ILE A 57 17.31 10.45 -3.74
N VAL A 58 16.37 11.37 -3.99
CA VAL A 58 16.64 12.81 -3.81
C VAL A 58 16.72 13.16 -2.33
N CYS A 59 15.84 12.61 -1.50
CA CYS A 59 15.76 12.95 -0.08
C CYS A 59 16.97 12.42 0.72
N GLU A 60 17.41 11.20 0.42
CA GLU A 60 18.43 10.48 1.21
C GLU A 60 19.87 10.75 0.74
N SER A 61 20.05 11.10 -0.54
CA SER A 61 21.39 11.24 -1.14
C SER A 61 21.58 12.59 -1.84
N TYR A 62 20.83 13.61 -1.42
CA TYR A 62 20.81 14.95 -2.02
C TYR A 62 22.22 15.53 -2.25
N ALA A 63 23.01 15.64 -1.17
CA ALA A 63 24.33 16.25 -1.20
C ALA A 63 25.25 15.51 -2.17
N VAL A 64 25.25 14.17 -2.12
CA VAL A 64 26.05 13.33 -3.01
C VAL A 64 25.71 13.56 -4.47
N PHE A 65 24.41 13.62 -4.82
CA PHE A 65 24.01 13.88 -6.19
C PHE A 65 24.37 15.28 -6.66
N VAL A 66 24.18 16.31 -5.83
CA VAL A 66 24.56 17.67 -6.18
C VAL A 66 26.06 17.77 -6.44
N THR A 67 26.88 17.28 -5.52
CA THR A 67 28.36 17.27 -5.68
C THR A 67 28.78 16.48 -6.90
N TYR A 68 28.18 15.31 -7.14
CA TYR A 68 28.48 14.49 -8.30
C TYR A 68 28.17 15.20 -9.63
N PHE A 69 26.99 15.82 -9.77
CA PHE A 69 26.65 16.51 -11.00
C PHE A 69 27.39 17.83 -11.17
N GLN A 70 27.76 18.51 -10.08
CA GLN A 70 28.67 19.65 -10.13
C GLN A 70 30.05 19.24 -10.64
N ASP A 71 30.60 18.11 -10.17
CA ASP A 71 31.86 17.57 -10.69
C ASP A 71 31.76 17.18 -12.17
N ILE A 72 30.67 16.54 -12.62
CA ILE A 72 30.44 16.25 -14.06
C ILE A 72 30.53 17.52 -14.92
N LEU A 73 30.02 18.63 -14.40
CA LEU A 73 29.97 19.92 -15.09
C LEU A 73 31.20 20.79 -14.84
N SER A 74 32.10 20.38 -13.95
CA SER A 74 33.31 21.11 -13.63
C SER A 74 34.19 21.27 -14.86
N THR A 75 34.70 22.48 -15.04
CA THR A 75 35.68 22.79 -16.09
C THR A 75 37.02 22.09 -15.86
N GLU A 76 37.30 21.70 -14.62
CA GLU A 76 38.53 21.06 -14.16
C GLU A 76 38.51 19.54 -14.34
N ARG A 77 37.33 18.93 -14.47
CA ARG A 77 37.18 17.47 -14.58
C ARG A 77 37.86 16.91 -15.83
N ARG A 78 38.68 15.87 -15.62
CA ARG A 78 39.39 15.11 -16.67
C ARG A 78 39.18 13.61 -16.47
N PRO A 79 38.89 12.83 -17.54
CA PRO A 79 38.56 13.27 -18.89
C PRO A 79 37.19 13.99 -18.95
N LYS A 80 37.03 14.91 -19.90
CA LYS A 80 35.76 15.62 -20.08
C LYS A 80 34.64 14.65 -20.50
N PRO A 81 33.48 14.67 -19.84
CA PRO A 81 32.32 13.90 -20.26
C PRO A 81 31.81 14.35 -21.64
N SER A 82 31.11 13.47 -22.35
CA SER A 82 30.51 13.83 -23.64
C SER A 82 29.48 14.97 -23.50
N PRO A 83 29.25 15.79 -24.54
CA PRO A 83 28.24 16.86 -24.49
C PRO A 83 26.84 16.35 -24.12
N LYS A 84 26.49 15.12 -24.53
CA LYS A 84 25.21 14.48 -24.16
C LYS A 84 25.11 14.21 -22.66
N VAL A 85 26.21 13.80 -22.02
CA VAL A 85 26.26 13.55 -20.56
C VAL A 85 26.22 14.86 -19.80
N GLN A 86 27.00 15.86 -20.24
CA GLN A 86 26.99 17.20 -19.64
C GLN A 86 25.60 17.85 -19.72
N GLY A 87 24.93 17.80 -20.88
CA GLY A 87 23.58 18.34 -21.00
C GLY A 87 22.55 17.67 -20.08
N ARG A 88 22.69 16.35 -19.84
CA ARG A 88 21.84 15.62 -18.87
C ARG A 88 22.17 16.01 -17.43
N ALA A 89 23.46 16.07 -17.08
CA ALA A 89 23.91 16.49 -15.77
C ALA A 89 23.44 17.91 -15.43
N TYR A 90 23.53 18.83 -16.38
CA TYR A 90 23.02 20.19 -16.23
C TYR A 90 21.53 20.22 -15.95
N ARG A 91 20.73 19.44 -16.69
CA ARG A 91 19.28 19.35 -16.48
C ARG A 91 18.93 18.78 -15.10
N ILE A 92 19.62 17.73 -14.66
CA ILE A 92 19.39 17.12 -13.34
C ILE A 92 19.83 18.06 -12.22
N LEU A 93 21.01 18.68 -12.34
CA LEU A 93 21.51 19.63 -11.35
C LEU A 93 20.59 20.85 -11.23
N THR A 94 20.09 21.38 -12.36
CA THR A 94 19.13 22.49 -12.34
C THR A 94 17.86 22.11 -11.58
N PHE A 95 17.40 20.86 -11.72
CA PHE A 95 16.27 20.34 -10.96
C PHE A 95 16.59 20.20 -9.46
N LEU A 96 17.76 19.68 -9.08
CA LEU A 96 18.18 19.51 -7.68
C LEU A 96 18.50 20.84 -6.97
N MET A 97 18.83 21.89 -7.72
CA MET A 97 19.10 23.22 -7.17
C MET A 97 17.86 24.11 -7.09
N ASP A 98 16.69 23.64 -7.53
CA ASP A 98 15.44 24.40 -7.50
C ASP A 98 14.69 24.10 -6.20
N TYR A 99 14.36 25.15 -5.46
CA TYR A 99 13.76 25.06 -4.12
C TYR A 99 12.47 24.25 -4.09
N ASP A 100 11.54 24.57 -5.00
CA ASP A 100 10.25 23.89 -5.09
C ASP A 100 10.42 22.41 -5.46
N ASN A 101 11.37 22.10 -6.34
CA ASN A 101 11.60 20.73 -6.77
C ASN A 101 12.15 19.84 -5.64
N VAL A 102 12.99 20.40 -4.77
CA VAL A 102 13.50 19.70 -3.57
C VAL A 102 12.34 19.46 -2.61
N LEU A 103 11.60 20.50 -2.23
CA LEU A 103 10.43 20.37 -1.36
C LEU A 103 9.39 19.38 -1.90
N PHE A 104 9.13 19.43 -3.21
CA PHE A 104 8.18 18.52 -3.84
C PHE A 104 8.66 17.06 -3.81
N SER A 105 9.97 16.82 -3.83
CA SER A 105 10.53 15.47 -3.73
C SER A 105 10.27 14.86 -2.35
N TYR A 106 10.39 15.65 -1.28
CA TYR A 106 10.01 15.27 0.08
C TYR A 106 8.50 15.02 0.19
N PHE A 107 7.66 15.96 -0.26
CA PHE A 107 6.22 15.77 -0.30
C PHE A 107 5.80 14.46 -1.01
N MET A 108 6.41 14.17 -2.16
CA MET A 108 6.11 12.94 -2.89
C MET A 108 6.60 11.68 -2.18
N ARG A 109 7.72 11.74 -1.44
CA ARG A 109 8.19 10.62 -0.61
C ARG A 109 7.11 10.23 0.39
N ASP A 110 6.61 11.20 1.15
CA ASP A 110 5.66 10.97 2.24
C ASP A 110 4.27 10.60 1.67
N THR A 111 3.90 11.17 0.51
CA THR A 111 2.72 10.73 -0.26
C THR A 111 2.83 9.25 -0.68
N PHE A 112 3.99 8.83 -1.19
CA PHE A 112 4.21 7.44 -1.58
C PHE A 112 4.27 6.49 -0.38
N GLU A 113 4.76 6.96 0.76
CA GLU A 113 4.77 6.20 2.00
C GLU A 113 3.34 5.88 2.46
N ALA A 114 2.46 6.89 2.53
CA ALA A 114 1.04 6.68 2.86
C ALA A 114 0.36 5.66 1.92
N LEU A 115 0.61 5.78 0.60
CA LEU A 115 0.10 4.84 -0.38
C LEU A 115 0.71 3.43 -0.27
N SER A 116 1.99 3.35 0.13
CA SER A 116 2.70 2.07 0.31
C SER A 116 2.19 1.33 1.53
N GLU A 117 1.97 2.03 2.65
CA GLU A 117 1.33 1.45 3.82
C GLU A 117 -0.07 0.93 3.52
N LEU A 118 -0.88 1.69 2.78
CA LEU A 118 -2.17 1.21 2.30
C LEU A 118 -2.00 -0.07 1.48
N SER A 119 -1.07 -0.09 0.53
CA SER A 119 -0.81 -1.27 -0.28
C SER A 119 -0.36 -2.48 0.53
N LEU A 120 0.46 -2.30 1.57
CA LEU A 120 0.90 -3.36 2.46
C LEU A 120 -0.24 -3.90 3.32
N ASN A 121 -1.13 -3.03 3.80
CA ASN A 121 -2.34 -3.47 4.50
C ASN A 121 -3.20 -4.36 3.59
N PHE A 122 -3.35 -3.97 2.32
CA PHE A 122 -4.07 -4.78 1.31
C PHE A 122 -3.33 -6.06 0.88
N GLN A 123 -2.14 -6.35 1.38
CA GLN A 123 -1.40 -7.59 1.11
C GLN A 123 -1.48 -8.58 2.27
N LYS A 124 -2.15 -8.24 3.38
CA LYS A 124 -2.33 -9.14 4.51
C LYS A 124 -3.26 -10.29 4.14
N ASP A 125 -2.85 -11.51 4.49
CA ASP A 125 -3.61 -12.75 4.22
C ASP A 125 -4.98 -12.76 4.91
N SER A 126 -5.10 -12.12 6.08
CA SER A 126 -6.32 -12.07 6.89
C SER A 126 -7.02 -10.70 6.85
N LEU A 127 -6.97 -9.99 5.72
CA LEU A 127 -7.60 -8.68 5.58
C LEU A 127 -9.13 -8.81 5.56
N THR A 128 -9.83 -8.10 6.44
CA THR A 128 -11.31 -8.03 6.44
C THR A 128 -11.82 -6.73 5.84
N VAL A 129 -13.12 -6.67 5.53
CA VAL A 129 -13.71 -5.48 4.88
C VAL A 129 -13.59 -4.27 5.80
N CYS A 130 -13.76 -4.50 7.10
CA CYS A 130 -13.56 -3.46 8.11
C CYS A 130 -12.09 -2.99 8.13
N ASP A 131 -11.12 -3.90 8.13
CA ASP A 131 -9.70 -3.53 8.09
C ASP A 131 -9.36 -2.73 6.81
N ALA A 132 -9.93 -3.12 5.67
CA ALA A 132 -9.72 -2.43 4.40
C ALA A 132 -10.31 -1.00 4.42
N VAL A 133 -11.50 -0.83 4.98
CA VAL A 133 -12.14 0.49 5.14
C VAL A 133 -11.35 1.37 6.11
N GLU A 134 -10.91 0.83 7.25
CA GLU A 134 -10.08 1.55 8.23
C GLU A 134 -8.71 1.94 7.64
N ALA A 135 -8.07 1.05 6.88
CA ALA A 135 -6.82 1.34 6.20
C ALA A 135 -6.98 2.44 5.13
N LEU A 136 -8.10 2.43 4.39
CA LEU A 136 -8.44 3.48 3.43
C LEU A 136 -8.65 4.82 4.12
N GLU A 137 -9.39 4.86 5.23
CA GLU A 137 -9.63 6.08 5.99
C GLU A 137 -8.32 6.63 6.56
N THR A 138 -7.48 5.75 7.13
CA THR A 138 -6.15 6.13 7.63
C THR A 138 -5.29 6.74 6.53
N CYS A 139 -5.28 6.14 5.34
CA CYS A 139 -4.55 6.69 4.19
C CYS A 139 -5.12 8.04 3.75
N SER A 140 -6.44 8.18 3.69
CA SER A 140 -7.10 9.44 3.33
C SER A 140 -6.73 10.56 4.30
N LEU A 141 -6.81 10.30 5.61
CA LEU A 141 -6.44 11.27 6.64
C LEU A 141 -4.97 11.70 6.53
N LYS A 142 -4.05 10.74 6.34
CA LYS A 142 -2.63 11.04 6.09
C LYS A 142 -2.45 11.93 4.86
N LEU A 143 -3.14 11.63 3.76
CA LEU A 143 -3.05 12.42 2.53
C LEU A 143 -3.63 13.84 2.72
N VAL A 144 -4.74 13.97 3.45
CA VAL A 144 -5.34 15.28 3.77
C VAL A 144 -4.39 16.13 4.63
N ASP A 145 -3.73 15.53 5.63
CA ASP A 145 -2.76 16.22 6.47
C ASP A 145 -1.60 16.84 5.67
N LEU A 146 -1.11 16.10 4.66
CA LEU A 146 -0.09 16.56 3.70
C LEU A 146 -0.53 17.78 2.85
N GLN A 147 -1.81 18.16 2.85
CA GLN A 147 -2.27 19.39 2.17
C GLN A 147 -1.98 20.65 2.98
N PHE A 148 -1.94 20.54 4.31
CA PHE A 148 -2.00 21.69 5.21
C PHE A 148 -0.68 21.92 5.95
N GLN A 149 0.12 20.88 6.16
CA GLN A 149 1.37 20.98 6.89
C GLN A 149 2.57 20.55 6.03
N PRO A 150 3.69 21.28 6.09
CA PRO A 150 4.95 20.77 5.55
C PRO A 150 5.33 19.51 6.32
N THR A 151 5.83 18.51 5.59
CA THR A 151 6.34 17.30 6.23
C THR A 151 7.67 17.59 6.93
N GLU A 152 8.10 16.69 7.82
CA GLU A 152 9.37 16.85 8.54
C GLU A 152 10.55 17.14 7.59
N GLY A 153 10.63 16.40 6.48
CA GLY A 153 11.67 16.62 5.48
C GLY A 153 11.51 17.93 4.68
N MET A 154 10.28 18.41 4.48
CA MET A 154 10.07 19.75 3.92
C MET A 154 10.49 20.84 4.91
N GLN A 155 10.18 20.65 6.20
CA GLN A 155 10.54 21.59 7.25
C GLN A 155 12.06 21.68 7.41
N GLU A 156 12.80 20.57 7.34
CA GLU A 156 14.27 20.55 7.31
C GLU A 156 14.83 21.46 6.21
N VAL A 157 14.24 21.43 5.00
CA VAL A 157 14.66 22.28 3.89
C VAL A 157 14.32 23.74 4.14
N ILE A 158 13.10 24.02 4.62
CA ILE A 158 12.63 25.39 4.93
C ILE A 158 13.54 26.02 5.98
N ASP A 159 13.78 25.32 7.09
CA ASP A 159 14.58 25.79 8.22
C ASP A 159 16.02 26.06 7.77
N ALA A 160 16.66 25.08 7.11
CA ALA A 160 18.03 25.22 6.64
C ALA A 160 18.24 26.43 5.70
N VAL A 161 17.29 26.64 4.77
CA VAL A 161 17.32 27.78 3.85
C VAL A 161 17.07 29.10 4.58
N SER A 162 16.15 29.12 5.55
CA SER A 162 15.84 30.32 6.32
C SER A 162 16.98 30.76 7.25
N GLU A 163 17.67 29.80 7.87
CA GLU A 163 18.74 30.06 8.85
C GLU A 163 20.09 30.33 8.18
N THR A 164 20.46 29.52 7.18
CA THR A 164 21.81 29.53 6.61
C THR A 164 21.86 29.99 5.14
N GLY A 165 20.70 30.08 4.47
CA GLY A 165 20.63 30.31 3.02
C GLY A 165 21.09 29.12 2.17
N LEU A 166 21.41 27.98 2.80
CA LEU A 166 21.95 26.78 2.17
C LEU A 166 21.16 25.55 2.65
N PHE A 167 20.90 24.61 1.74
CA PHE A 167 20.41 23.28 2.09
C PHE A 167 21.50 22.26 1.79
N ARG A 168 22.01 21.57 2.81
CA ARG A 168 23.11 20.59 2.71
C ARG A 168 24.28 21.12 1.86
N GLY A 169 24.74 22.34 2.18
CA GLY A 169 25.85 23.02 1.49
C GLY A 169 25.52 23.62 0.12
N THR A 170 24.27 23.52 -0.35
CA THR A 170 23.86 24.00 -1.68
C THR A 170 22.92 25.20 -1.58
N LYS A 171 23.21 26.27 -2.32
CA LYS A 171 22.30 27.42 -2.46
C LYS A 171 21.19 27.10 -3.45
N LEU A 172 19.96 26.99 -2.95
CA LEU A 172 18.77 26.74 -3.76
C LEU A 172 18.33 28.01 -4.52
N LYS A 173 17.72 27.80 -5.70
CA LYS A 173 17.22 28.82 -6.61
C LYS A 173 15.69 28.89 -6.54
N TYR A 174 15.13 30.04 -6.94
CA TYR A 174 13.69 30.25 -7.12
C TYR A 174 12.86 30.03 -5.84
N VAL A 175 13.38 30.43 -4.68
CA VAL A 175 12.63 30.39 -3.42
C VAL A 175 11.38 31.26 -3.56
N ASN A 176 10.20 30.64 -3.62
CA ASN A 176 8.91 31.31 -3.75
C ASN A 176 7.87 30.61 -2.86
N GLU A 177 7.38 31.31 -1.84
CA GLU A 177 6.68 30.71 -0.69
C GLU A 177 5.23 30.23 -0.95
N GLY A 178 4.73 30.21 -2.20
CA GLY A 178 3.30 29.92 -2.45
C GLY A 178 2.97 28.87 -3.52
N GLN A 179 3.88 28.58 -4.46
CA GLN A 179 3.53 27.72 -5.61
C GLN A 179 3.41 26.24 -5.24
N ILE A 180 4.14 25.80 -4.22
CA ILE A 180 4.18 24.39 -3.84
C ILE A 180 2.89 23.93 -3.15
N LEU A 181 2.31 24.76 -2.27
CA LEU A 181 1.07 24.44 -1.55
C LEU A 181 -0.09 24.18 -2.51
N PHE A 182 -0.22 25.01 -3.55
CA PHE A 182 -1.24 24.80 -4.58
C PHE A 182 -1.06 23.46 -5.32
N LEU A 183 0.19 23.10 -5.63
CA LEU A 183 0.49 21.84 -6.30
C LEU A 183 0.24 20.64 -5.38
N GLN A 184 0.64 20.71 -4.10
CA GLN A 184 0.40 19.67 -3.10
C GLN A 184 -1.09 19.37 -3.00
N LYS A 185 -1.90 20.41 -2.76
CA LYS A 185 -3.36 20.29 -2.69
C LYS A 185 -3.93 19.62 -3.94
N LYS A 186 -3.53 20.07 -5.13
CA LYS A 186 -4.02 19.50 -6.40
C LYS A 186 -3.63 18.02 -6.56
N VAL A 187 -2.42 17.63 -6.16
CA VAL A 187 -1.98 16.23 -6.19
C VAL A 187 -2.81 15.37 -5.24
N ILE A 188 -2.98 15.82 -3.99
CA ILE A 188 -3.76 15.09 -3.00
C ILE A 188 -5.22 14.97 -3.41
N ASP A 189 -5.86 16.05 -3.87
CA ASP A 189 -7.27 16.01 -4.31
C ASP A 189 -7.49 14.98 -5.42
N VAL A 190 -6.54 14.89 -6.37
CA VAL A 190 -6.57 13.88 -7.44
C VAL A 190 -6.40 12.47 -6.87
N LEU A 191 -5.51 12.28 -5.90
CA LEU A 191 -5.25 10.98 -5.27
C LEU A 191 -6.47 10.49 -4.47
N ILE A 192 -7.03 11.33 -3.60
CA ILE A 192 -8.21 11.01 -2.79
C ILE A 192 -9.38 10.63 -3.70
N LYS A 193 -9.68 11.47 -4.70
CA LYS A 193 -10.75 11.18 -5.68
C LYS A 193 -10.56 9.83 -6.39
N HIS A 194 -9.31 9.45 -6.67
CA HIS A 194 -9.02 8.14 -7.27
C HIS A 194 -9.20 6.99 -6.30
N LEU A 195 -8.79 7.15 -5.03
CA LEU A 195 -8.98 6.15 -4.00
C LEU A 195 -10.47 5.93 -3.73
N GLU A 196 -11.23 7.01 -3.52
CA GLU A 196 -12.69 6.97 -3.34
C GLU A 196 -13.37 6.26 -4.51
N LYS A 197 -13.05 6.64 -5.76
CA LYS A 197 -13.64 6.00 -6.94
C LYS A 197 -13.27 4.52 -7.03
N ARG A 198 -12.02 4.16 -6.73
CA ARG A 198 -11.52 2.78 -6.83
C ARG A 198 -12.15 1.87 -5.78
N PHE A 199 -12.39 2.38 -4.58
CA PHE A 199 -12.88 1.62 -3.45
C PHE A 199 -14.30 1.98 -3.05
N GLN A 200 -15.04 2.65 -3.95
CA GLN A 200 -16.42 3.09 -3.71
C GLN A 200 -17.31 1.94 -3.24
N ASP A 201 -17.10 0.73 -3.77
CA ASP A 201 -17.91 -0.43 -3.44
C ASP A 201 -17.65 -0.85 -1.99
N LEU A 202 -16.42 -0.78 -1.47
CA LEU A 202 -16.13 -1.09 -0.07
C LEU A 202 -16.75 -0.06 0.89
N GLN A 203 -16.95 1.17 0.43
CA GLN A 203 -17.44 2.27 1.26
C GLN A 203 -18.96 2.47 1.19
N LYS A 204 -19.60 2.18 0.04
CA LYS A 204 -21.00 2.54 -0.21
C LYS A 204 -21.74 1.49 -1.01
N GLY A 205 -22.95 1.16 -0.54
CA GLY A 205 -24.00 0.48 -1.31
C GLY A 205 -23.79 -1.01 -1.57
N SER A 206 -22.56 -1.52 -1.56
CA SER A 206 -22.28 -2.95 -1.73
C SER A 206 -22.56 -3.75 -0.46
N VAL A 207 -22.74 -5.06 -0.61
CA VAL A 207 -22.88 -6.00 0.52
C VAL A 207 -21.67 -5.97 1.45
N PRO A 208 -20.40 -6.00 0.98
CA PRO A 208 -19.24 -5.80 1.83
C PRO A 208 -19.32 -4.54 2.72
N SER A 209 -19.72 -3.40 2.15
CA SER A 209 -19.83 -2.14 2.92
C SER A 209 -20.85 -2.23 4.06
N LYS A 210 -21.90 -3.04 3.88
CA LYS A 210 -22.97 -3.26 4.87
C LYS A 210 -22.55 -4.20 5.99
N CYS A 211 -21.51 -5.02 5.82
CA CYS A 211 -21.02 -5.94 6.86
C CYS A 211 -20.46 -5.22 8.10
N VAL A 212 -20.25 -3.89 8.04
CA VAL A 212 -19.89 -3.06 9.21
C VAL A 212 -20.88 -3.21 10.37
N ILE A 213 -22.14 -3.60 10.10
CA ILE A 213 -23.14 -3.87 11.14
C ILE A 213 -22.71 -4.93 12.16
N PHE A 214 -21.79 -5.80 11.77
CA PHE A 214 -21.30 -6.85 12.64
C PHE A 214 -20.14 -6.37 13.53
N ASN A 215 -19.55 -5.19 13.27
CA ASN A 215 -18.39 -4.69 14.01
C ASN A 215 -18.79 -3.99 15.31
N PRO A 216 -18.45 -4.54 16.50
CA PRO A 216 -18.85 -3.94 17.77
C PRO A 216 -18.20 -2.59 18.06
N SER A 217 -17.07 -2.24 17.43
CA SER A 217 -16.41 -0.94 17.64
C SER A 217 -17.20 0.24 17.05
N GLN A 218 -18.13 -0.03 16.13
CA GLN A 218 -18.97 0.97 15.46
C GLN A 218 -20.38 1.07 16.07
N TRP A 219 -20.65 0.31 17.13
CA TRP A 219 -21.98 0.23 17.72
C TRP A 219 -22.27 1.37 18.70
N PRO A 220 -23.51 1.87 18.72
CA PRO A 220 -23.93 2.86 19.72
C PRO A 220 -23.89 2.25 21.12
N SER A 221 -23.58 3.08 22.12
CA SER A 221 -23.56 2.67 23.53
C SER A 221 -24.96 2.50 24.11
N ASP A 222 -25.96 3.19 23.55
CA ASP A 222 -27.35 3.06 23.98
C ASP A 222 -27.99 1.74 23.52
N ARG A 223 -28.77 1.11 24.41
CA ARG A 223 -29.36 -0.21 24.18
C ARG A 223 -30.49 -0.18 23.15
N GLN A 224 -31.28 0.89 23.13
CA GLN A 224 -32.40 1.04 22.20
C GLN A 224 -31.88 1.33 20.78
N GLU A 225 -30.88 2.21 20.67
CA GLU A 225 -30.17 2.48 19.42
C GLU A 225 -29.47 1.22 18.90
N LEU A 226 -28.76 0.47 19.76
CA LEU A 226 -28.10 -0.78 19.36
C LEU A 226 -29.09 -1.83 18.83
N ALA A 227 -30.27 -1.94 19.45
CA ALA A 227 -31.31 -2.85 18.97
C ALA A 227 -31.85 -2.44 17.58
N ALA A 228 -31.84 -1.14 17.25
CA ALA A 228 -32.28 -0.61 15.96
C ALA A 228 -31.15 -0.53 14.91
N TYR A 229 -29.89 -0.50 15.33
CA TYR A 229 -28.72 -0.30 14.49
C TYR A 229 -28.59 -1.35 13.37
N GLY A 230 -28.35 -0.89 12.14
CA GLY A 230 -28.02 -1.77 11.02
C GLY A 230 -29.19 -2.59 10.45
N LYS A 231 -30.45 -2.26 10.78
CA LYS A 231 -31.63 -3.06 10.37
C LYS A 231 -31.81 -3.13 8.86
N GLN A 232 -31.61 -2.01 8.15
CA GLN A 232 -31.77 -1.95 6.70
C GLN A 232 -30.62 -2.68 6.02
N GLU A 233 -29.39 -2.39 6.44
CA GLU A 233 -28.17 -3.02 5.96
C GLU A 233 -28.22 -4.55 6.12
N PHE A 234 -28.73 -5.03 7.26
CA PHE A 234 -28.94 -6.45 7.49
C PHE A 234 -30.00 -7.05 6.56
N ALA A 235 -31.10 -6.33 6.30
CA ALA A 235 -32.12 -6.78 5.37
C ALA A 235 -31.54 -6.93 3.96
N ASP A 236 -30.73 -5.96 3.51
CA ASP A 236 -30.08 -6.00 2.21
C ASP A 236 -29.06 -7.16 2.09
N ILE A 237 -28.32 -7.47 3.18
CA ILE A 237 -27.43 -8.65 3.23
C ILE A 237 -28.25 -9.93 3.11
N CYS A 238 -29.36 -10.04 3.85
CA CYS A 238 -30.24 -11.21 3.79
C CYS A 238 -30.84 -11.39 2.39
N GLU A 239 -31.28 -10.31 1.75
CA GLU A 239 -31.80 -10.32 0.39
C GLU A 239 -30.75 -10.79 -0.62
N HIS A 240 -29.52 -10.29 -0.51
CA HIS A 240 -28.42 -10.69 -1.40
C HIS A 240 -28.09 -12.19 -1.28
N TYR A 241 -28.06 -12.72 -0.06
CA TYR A 241 -27.75 -14.13 0.20
C TYR A 241 -29.00 -15.03 0.29
N GLN A 242 -30.18 -14.55 -0.12
CA GLN A 242 -31.43 -15.30 -0.02
C GLN A 242 -31.35 -16.71 -0.65
N PRO A 243 -30.77 -16.91 -1.85
CA PRO A 243 -30.65 -18.25 -2.42
C PRO A 243 -29.86 -19.22 -1.54
N LEU A 244 -28.79 -18.74 -0.89
CA LEU A 244 -27.95 -19.53 0.01
C LEU A 244 -28.70 -19.85 1.32
N MET A 245 -29.51 -18.91 1.82
CA MET A 245 -30.34 -19.11 3.01
C MET A 245 -31.45 -20.13 2.75
N ASP A 246 -32.09 -20.08 1.57
CA ASP A 246 -33.15 -21.01 1.17
C ASP A 246 -32.63 -22.45 1.09
N GLU A 247 -31.44 -22.67 0.53
CA GLU A 247 -30.77 -23.98 0.49
C GLU A 247 -30.59 -24.58 1.89
N HIS A 248 -30.28 -23.74 2.88
CA HIS A 248 -30.06 -24.17 4.27
C HIS A 248 -31.32 -24.13 5.14
N SER A 249 -32.48 -23.86 4.54
CA SER A 249 -33.77 -23.71 5.22
C SER A 249 -33.75 -22.66 6.34
N VAL A 250 -33.02 -21.55 6.12
CA VAL A 250 -32.89 -20.43 7.05
C VAL A 250 -33.88 -19.33 6.67
N THR A 251 -34.70 -18.90 7.63
CA THR A 251 -35.68 -17.83 7.40
C THR A 251 -35.17 -16.47 7.88
N THR A 252 -35.64 -15.38 7.26
CA THR A 252 -35.33 -14.01 7.70
C THR A 252 -35.73 -13.75 9.15
N LYS A 253 -36.78 -14.41 9.65
CA LYS A 253 -37.21 -14.31 11.05
C LYS A 253 -36.15 -14.88 12.00
N MET A 254 -35.57 -16.03 11.66
CA MET A 254 -34.49 -16.65 12.43
C MET A 254 -33.24 -15.75 12.43
N LEU A 255 -32.83 -15.25 11.26
CA LEU A 255 -31.69 -14.33 11.12
C LEU A 255 -31.83 -13.07 11.99
N LYS A 256 -33.03 -12.48 12.05
CA LYS A 256 -33.31 -11.31 12.90
C LYS A 256 -33.16 -11.62 14.40
N SER A 257 -33.64 -12.79 14.86
CA SER A 257 -33.43 -13.20 16.26
C SER A 257 -31.96 -13.51 16.56
N GLU A 258 -31.27 -14.16 15.63
CA GLU A 258 -29.86 -14.49 15.77
C GLU A 258 -28.98 -13.24 15.82
N LEU A 259 -29.32 -12.17 15.07
CA LEU A 259 -28.60 -10.90 15.13
C LEU A 259 -28.66 -10.25 16.52
N ILE A 260 -29.78 -10.37 17.23
CA ILE A 260 -29.90 -9.87 18.61
C ILE A 260 -29.02 -10.69 19.55
N LEU A 261 -28.99 -12.02 19.39
CA LEU A 261 -28.10 -12.91 20.15
C LEU A 261 -26.64 -12.54 19.90
N TYR A 262 -26.25 -12.36 18.64
CA TYR A 262 -24.91 -11.93 18.23
C TYR A 262 -24.52 -10.61 18.88
N LYS A 263 -25.36 -9.58 18.80
CA LYS A 263 -25.11 -8.28 19.44
C LYS A 263 -24.88 -8.44 20.94
N SER A 264 -25.71 -9.22 21.63
CA SER A 264 -25.54 -9.47 23.06
C SER A 264 -24.21 -10.17 23.40
N TYR A 265 -23.80 -11.12 22.56
CA TYR A 265 -22.56 -11.87 22.72
C TYR A 265 -21.31 -11.03 22.45
N ALA A 266 -21.35 -10.24 21.39
CA ALA A 266 -20.23 -9.44 20.92
C ALA A 266 -19.99 -8.20 21.82
N THR A 267 -21.04 -7.54 22.32
CA THR A 267 -20.89 -6.38 23.25
C THR A 267 -20.18 -6.77 24.54
N ALA A 268 -20.30 -8.02 25.00
CA ALA A 268 -19.63 -8.49 26.21
C ALA A 268 -18.12 -8.76 26.02
N ARG A 269 -17.55 -8.50 24.83
CA ARG A 269 -16.18 -8.86 24.48
C ARG A 269 -15.44 -7.69 23.83
N THR A 270 -14.17 -7.58 24.15
CA THR A 270 -13.22 -6.66 23.50
C THR A 270 -12.37 -7.43 22.48
N LEU A 271 -13.04 -8.05 21.50
CA LEU A 271 -12.40 -8.83 20.44
C LEU A 271 -12.66 -8.21 19.07
N ARG A 272 -11.76 -8.46 18.12
CA ARG A 272 -12.00 -8.08 16.72
C ARG A 272 -13.09 -8.96 16.12
N MET A 273 -13.85 -8.41 15.18
CA MET A 273 -14.98 -9.09 14.55
C MET A 273 -14.66 -10.50 14.01
N PRO A 274 -13.53 -10.76 13.32
CA PRO A 274 -13.20 -12.11 12.86
C PRO A 274 -13.02 -13.11 14.00
N GLN A 275 -12.46 -12.67 15.13
CA GLN A 275 -12.27 -13.52 16.32
C GLN A 275 -13.61 -13.85 16.97
N ILE A 276 -14.57 -12.92 16.95
CA ILE A 276 -15.93 -13.15 17.43
C ILE A 276 -16.62 -14.20 16.55
N PHE A 277 -16.50 -14.07 15.22
CA PHE A 277 -17.04 -15.04 14.27
C PHE A 277 -16.44 -16.43 14.47
N SER A 278 -15.10 -16.55 14.49
CA SER A 278 -14.43 -17.82 14.76
C SER A 278 -14.85 -18.42 16.10
N GLY A 279 -14.99 -17.59 17.14
CA GLY A 279 -15.45 -18.05 18.45
C GLY A 279 -16.88 -18.63 18.44
N ILE A 280 -17.78 -18.10 17.60
CA ILE A 280 -19.13 -18.65 17.41
C ILE A 280 -19.08 -19.95 16.62
N LEU A 281 -18.31 -19.98 15.53
CA LEU A 281 -18.19 -21.15 14.65
C LEU A 281 -17.52 -22.35 15.35
N CYS A 282 -16.57 -22.11 16.25
CA CYS A 282 -15.88 -23.15 17.00
C CYS A 282 -16.67 -23.67 18.23
N ASP A 283 -17.67 -22.93 18.71
CA ASP A 283 -18.54 -23.34 19.83
C ASP A 283 -19.77 -24.05 19.26
N THR A 284 -19.85 -25.38 19.47
CA THR A 284 -20.91 -26.22 18.91
C THR A 284 -22.32 -25.76 19.28
N GLU A 285 -22.52 -25.28 20.51
CA GLU A 285 -23.85 -24.86 20.95
C GLU A 285 -24.21 -23.46 20.43
N ARG A 286 -23.25 -22.54 20.36
CA ARG A 286 -23.49 -21.22 19.76
C ARG A 286 -23.68 -21.28 18.25
N CYS A 287 -22.90 -22.12 17.57
CA CYS A 287 -23.06 -22.35 16.14
C CYS A 287 -24.47 -22.85 15.81
N LYS A 288 -25.03 -23.76 16.62
CA LYS A 288 -26.44 -24.19 16.50
C LYS A 288 -27.44 -23.07 16.77
N GLN A 289 -27.20 -22.23 17.80
CA GLN A 289 -28.06 -21.08 18.13
C GLN A 289 -28.03 -19.98 17.09
N CYS A 290 -26.91 -19.84 16.37
CA CYS A 290 -26.68 -18.86 15.32
C CYS A 290 -26.53 -19.54 13.95
N LYS A 291 -27.37 -20.53 13.63
CA LYS A 291 -27.24 -21.34 12.42
C LYS A 291 -27.21 -20.49 11.15
N GLY A 292 -28.13 -19.53 11.02
CA GLY A 292 -28.21 -18.66 9.85
C GLY A 292 -27.04 -17.68 9.76
N LEU A 293 -26.68 -17.05 10.88
CA LEU A 293 -25.53 -16.13 10.94
C LEU A 293 -24.20 -16.85 10.73
N SER A 294 -24.07 -18.11 11.14
CA SER A 294 -22.84 -18.89 10.95
C SER A 294 -22.50 -19.02 9.48
N ILE A 295 -23.50 -19.24 8.61
CA ILE A 295 -23.31 -19.27 7.15
C ILE A 295 -22.79 -17.91 6.65
N LEU A 296 -23.39 -16.81 7.11
CA LEU A 296 -22.94 -15.46 6.73
C LEU A 296 -21.53 -15.15 7.24
N PHE A 297 -21.18 -15.62 8.43
CA PHE A 297 -19.85 -15.44 9.02
C PHE A 297 -18.79 -16.24 8.26
N GLU A 298 -19.09 -17.47 7.84
CA GLU A 298 -18.21 -18.25 6.98
C GLU A 298 -17.97 -17.53 5.66
N VAL A 299 -19.02 -17.08 4.98
CA VAL A 299 -18.91 -16.28 3.74
C VAL A 299 -18.05 -15.05 3.95
N TYR A 300 -18.22 -14.34 5.07
CA TYR A 300 -17.41 -13.17 5.38
C TYR A 300 -15.94 -13.50 5.60
N LEU A 301 -15.65 -14.58 6.34
CA LEU A 301 -14.28 -14.99 6.66
C LEU A 301 -13.49 -15.47 5.43
N VAL A 302 -14.17 -15.95 4.38
CA VAL A 302 -13.54 -16.37 3.12
C VAL A 302 -13.58 -15.31 2.01
N LEU A 303 -14.19 -14.15 2.27
CA LEU A 303 -14.33 -13.09 1.28
C LEU A 303 -12.96 -12.45 0.99
N ALA A 304 -12.38 -12.75 -0.17
CA ALA A 304 -11.16 -12.12 -0.62
C ALA A 304 -11.43 -10.67 -1.07
N ILE A 305 -10.84 -9.70 -0.36
CA ILE A 305 -10.99 -8.25 -0.67
C ILE A 305 -10.01 -7.80 -1.74
N ASN A 306 -8.95 -8.57 -1.94
CA ASN A 306 -7.91 -8.29 -2.89
C ASN A 306 -7.45 -9.58 -3.56
N THR A 307 -6.79 -9.42 -4.70
CA THR A 307 -6.18 -10.52 -5.44
C THR A 307 -4.73 -10.78 -5.02
N ALA A 308 -4.26 -10.28 -3.87
CA ALA A 308 -2.88 -10.51 -3.43
C ALA A 308 -2.59 -12.00 -3.24
N VAL A 309 -3.56 -12.77 -2.76
CA VAL A 309 -3.49 -14.24 -2.72
C VAL A 309 -3.25 -14.84 -4.12
N CYS A 310 -3.90 -14.28 -5.15
CA CYS A 310 -3.63 -14.67 -6.54
C CYS A 310 -2.23 -14.25 -7.01
N GLU A 311 -1.72 -13.10 -6.57
CA GLU A 311 -0.36 -12.62 -6.87
C GLU A 311 0.73 -13.48 -6.20
N LEU A 312 0.48 -13.99 -4.99
CA LEU A 312 1.29 -15.02 -4.35
C LEU A 312 1.30 -16.29 -5.21
N GLY A 313 0.13 -16.71 -5.70
CA GLY A 313 0.01 -17.81 -6.66
C GLY A 313 0.86 -17.60 -7.92
N PHE A 314 0.79 -16.42 -8.55
CA PHE A 314 1.61 -16.11 -9.72
C PHE A 314 3.11 -16.05 -9.43
N SER A 315 3.49 -15.51 -8.28
CA SER A 315 4.89 -15.47 -7.84
C SER A 315 5.42 -16.87 -7.58
N CYS A 316 4.63 -17.71 -6.91
CA CYS A 316 4.93 -19.11 -6.70
C CYS A 316 5.05 -19.87 -8.03
N MET A 317 4.12 -19.63 -8.96
CA MET A 317 4.15 -20.21 -10.30
C MET A 317 5.45 -19.85 -11.03
N LYS A 318 5.93 -18.59 -10.96
CA LYS A 318 7.22 -18.19 -11.56
C LYS A 318 8.42 -18.90 -10.93
N ARG A 319 8.39 -19.19 -9.62
CA ARG A 319 9.47 -19.95 -8.95
C ARG A 319 9.48 -21.40 -9.39
N VAL A 320 8.30 -22.03 -9.45
CA VAL A 320 8.12 -23.44 -9.82
C VAL A 320 8.39 -23.64 -11.32
N LYS A 321 7.84 -22.76 -12.16
CA LYS A 321 7.97 -22.72 -13.62
C LYS A 321 9.02 -21.67 -14.01
N ASN A 322 10.29 -22.01 -13.79
CA ASN A 322 11.43 -21.23 -14.27
C ASN A 322 11.86 -21.71 -15.67
N ASP A 323 12.86 -21.05 -16.26
CA ASP A 323 13.31 -21.32 -17.65
C ASP A 323 13.68 -22.79 -17.87
N TRP A 324 14.24 -23.46 -16.84
CA TRP A 324 14.64 -24.86 -16.85
C TRP A 324 13.48 -25.84 -16.61
N ARG A 325 12.33 -25.36 -16.14
CA ARG A 325 11.11 -26.14 -15.81
C ARG A 325 9.89 -25.62 -16.57
N SER A 326 10.10 -25.08 -17.77
CA SER A 326 9.06 -24.44 -18.58
C SER A 326 8.01 -25.42 -19.14
N CYS A 327 8.34 -26.72 -19.20
CA CYS A 327 7.47 -27.79 -19.73
C CYS A 327 6.68 -28.56 -18.67
N LEU A 328 6.57 -28.05 -17.43
CA LEU A 328 5.73 -28.69 -16.41
C LEU A 328 4.27 -28.76 -16.87
N GLY A 329 3.72 -29.98 -16.88
CA GLY A 329 2.29 -30.19 -17.11
C GLY A 329 1.45 -29.51 -16.03
N THR A 330 0.24 -29.10 -16.39
CA THR A 330 -0.66 -28.31 -15.52
C THR A 330 -0.92 -28.98 -14.17
N GLU A 331 -1.16 -30.28 -14.16
CA GLU A 331 -1.44 -31.03 -12.92
C GLU A 331 -0.26 -31.01 -11.95
N LEU A 332 0.95 -31.29 -12.45
CA LEU A 332 2.17 -31.27 -11.64
C LEU A 332 2.48 -29.85 -11.14
N LEU A 333 2.26 -28.85 -11.99
CA LEU A 333 2.40 -27.44 -11.59
C LEU A 333 1.47 -27.10 -10.42
N ILE A 334 0.19 -27.47 -10.50
CA ILE A 334 -0.79 -27.24 -9.44
C ILE A 334 -0.35 -27.93 -8.14
N ARG A 335 0.06 -29.20 -8.19
CA ARG A 335 0.50 -29.95 -6.99
C ARG A 335 1.73 -29.30 -6.32
N LEU A 336 2.71 -28.86 -7.11
CA LEU A 336 3.91 -28.19 -6.61
C LEU A 336 3.58 -26.81 -6.03
N MET A 337 2.70 -26.06 -6.69
CA MET A 337 2.22 -24.78 -6.17
C MET A 337 1.45 -24.96 -4.86
N PHE A 338 0.55 -25.94 -4.79
CA PHE A 338 -0.20 -26.25 -3.58
C PHE A 338 0.74 -26.56 -2.41
N SER A 339 1.73 -27.45 -2.63
CA SER A 339 2.72 -27.78 -1.61
C SER A 339 3.57 -26.58 -1.19
N SER A 340 3.80 -25.62 -2.09
CA SER A 340 4.59 -24.42 -1.81
C SER A 340 3.81 -23.29 -1.13
N ILE A 341 2.48 -23.30 -1.25
CA ILE A 341 1.58 -22.25 -0.72
C ILE A 341 0.97 -22.72 0.60
N GLU A 342 0.43 -23.94 0.64
CA GLU A 342 -0.29 -24.50 1.79
C GLU A 342 0.59 -25.43 2.64
N GLY A 343 1.77 -25.81 2.14
CA GLY A 343 2.67 -26.70 2.86
C GLY A 343 3.33 -26.02 4.07
N PRO A 344 3.79 -26.81 5.06
CA PRO A 344 4.53 -26.27 6.20
C PRO A 344 5.84 -25.61 5.74
N SER A 345 6.35 -24.68 6.56
CA SER A 345 7.70 -24.16 6.35
C SER A 345 8.74 -25.28 6.36
N MET A 346 9.91 -25.05 5.75
CA MET A 346 11.00 -26.02 5.74
C MET A 346 11.39 -26.48 7.15
N ASP A 347 11.35 -25.59 8.13
CA ASP A 347 11.68 -25.88 9.53
C ASP A 347 10.65 -26.81 10.20
N ASN A 348 9.41 -26.79 9.73
CA ASN A 348 8.29 -27.57 10.26
C ASN A 348 7.93 -28.77 9.36
N PHE A 349 8.70 -29.03 8.31
CA PHE A 349 8.42 -30.11 7.38
C PHE A 349 8.94 -31.44 7.92
N ASP A 350 8.01 -32.34 8.25
CA ASP A 350 8.32 -33.71 8.65
C ASP A 350 8.55 -34.61 7.41
N ALA A 351 9.81 -34.69 6.99
CA ALA A 351 10.20 -35.55 5.89
C ALA A 351 9.98 -37.05 6.18
N ALA A 352 10.15 -37.48 7.44
CA ALA A 352 10.02 -38.89 7.80
C ALA A 352 8.55 -39.34 7.70
N GLY A 353 7.63 -38.56 8.29
CA GLY A 353 6.19 -38.82 8.19
C GLY A 353 5.67 -38.72 6.76
N ALA A 354 6.25 -37.85 5.91
CA ALA A 354 5.89 -37.77 4.50
C ALA A 354 6.31 -39.05 3.73
N VAL A 355 7.51 -39.57 3.98
CA VAL A 355 8.00 -40.81 3.35
C VAL A 355 7.18 -42.02 3.82
N GLU A 356 6.88 -42.12 5.11
CA GLU A 356 6.08 -43.21 5.66
C GLU A 356 4.69 -43.28 4.98
N LYS A 357 4.03 -42.13 4.82
CA LYS A 357 2.73 -42.03 4.13
C LYS A 357 2.78 -42.29 2.63
N TRP A 358 3.93 -42.13 1.99
CA TRP A 358 4.06 -42.41 0.55
C TRP A 358 4.18 -43.91 0.27
N TRP A 359 4.75 -44.67 1.21
CA TRP A 359 4.96 -46.13 1.06
C TRP A 359 3.77 -46.98 1.51
N THR A 360 2.79 -46.39 2.19
CA THR A 360 1.45 -46.97 2.46
C THR A 360 0.44 -46.51 1.43
#